data_AF-A0A7F8R8M3-F1
#
_entry.id   AF-A0A7F8R8M3-F1
#
_cell.length_a   1.000
_cell.length_b   1.000
_cell.length_c   1.000
_cell.angle_alpha   90.00
_cell.angle_beta   90.00
_cell.angle_gamma   90.00
#
_symmetry.space_group_name_H-M   'P 1'
#
loop_
_entity.id
_entity.type
_entity.pdbx_description
1 polymer ?
#
loop_
_entity_poly.entity_id
_entity_poly.type
_entity_poly.pdbx_seq_one_letter_code
_entity_poly.pdbx_strand_id
1 'polypeptide(L)'
;MRSAVDKKKLEQLYDSYRDPQDENKIGIDGIQQFCDDLNLDPASVSVLVIAWKFRAATQCEFSKKEFVDGMTELGFTPISRGGTCHLEAELSVDLS
;
A
#
# COMPACT_ATOMS: atom_id res chain seq x y z
N MET A 1 -9.24 16.13 -11.12
CA MET A 1 -10.34 15.58 -10.31
C MET A 1 -9.74 14.43 -9.53
N ARG A 2 -9.58 14.56 -8.20
CA ARG A 2 -8.98 13.49 -7.37
C ARG A 2 -9.92 12.28 -7.45
N SER A 3 -9.51 11.23 -8.17
CA SER A 3 -10.28 9.99 -8.27
C SER A 3 -10.51 9.48 -6.85
N ALA A 4 -11.76 9.42 -6.43
CA ALA A 4 -12.13 8.93 -5.11
C ALA A 4 -11.65 7.48 -5.01
N VAL A 5 -10.78 7.21 -4.04
CA VAL A 5 -10.27 5.86 -3.80
C VAL A 5 -11.46 4.96 -3.44
N ASP A 6 -11.69 3.93 -4.26
CA ASP A 6 -12.76 2.95 -4.06
C ASP A 6 -12.41 2.08 -2.84
N LYS A 7 -12.90 2.45 -1.66
CA LYS A 7 -12.71 1.68 -0.41
C LYS A 7 -13.05 0.20 -0.59
N LYS A 8 -14.12 -0.10 -1.35
CA LYS A 8 -14.54 -1.49 -1.61
C LYS A 8 -13.50 -2.30 -2.39
N LYS A 9 -12.75 -1.67 -3.31
CA LYS A 9 -11.65 -2.34 -4.03
C LYS A 9 -10.44 -2.52 -3.13
N LEU A 10 -10.13 -1.51 -2.30
CA LEU A 10 -9.07 -1.65 -1.30
C LEU A 10 -9.36 -2.78 -0.31
N GLU A 11 -10.62 -2.96 0.11
CA GLU A 11 -10.99 -4.07 0.99
C GLU A 11 -10.81 -5.43 0.31
N GLN A 12 -11.12 -5.56 -0.99
CA GLN A 12 -10.87 -6.80 -1.74
C GLN A 12 -9.37 -7.07 -1.92
N LEU A 13 -8.59 -6.02 -2.17
CA LEU A 13 -7.13 -6.12 -2.28
C LEU A 13 -6.52 -6.50 -0.93
N TYR A 14 -6.99 -5.87 0.15
CA TYR A 14 -6.61 -6.19 1.53
C TYR A 14 -6.91 -7.65 1.86
N ASP A 15 -8.08 -8.17 1.48
CA ASP A 15 -8.44 -9.57 1.72
C ASP A 15 -7.52 -10.55 0.99
N SER A 16 -6.86 -10.11 -0.10
CA SER A 16 -5.84 -10.90 -0.81
C SER A 16 -4.49 -10.90 -0.09
N TYR A 17 -4.20 -9.86 0.71
CA TYR A 17 -2.92 -9.70 1.44
C TYR A 17 -3.01 -10.02 2.94
N ARG A 18 -4.21 -10.16 3.50
CA ARG A 18 -4.43 -10.43 4.92
C ARG A 18 -3.72 -11.71 5.38
N ASP A 19 -3.32 -11.74 6.64
CA ASP A 19 -2.72 -12.92 7.25
C ASP A 19 -3.79 -14.03 7.43
N PRO A 20 -3.49 -15.29 7.08
CA PRO A 20 -4.44 -16.39 7.24
C PRO A 20 -4.74 -16.70 8.72
N GLN A 21 -3.85 -16.33 9.64
CA GLN A 21 -4.06 -16.49 11.07
C GLN A 21 -4.81 -15.30 11.68
N ASP A 22 -4.79 -14.13 11.03
CA ASP A 22 -5.29 -12.90 11.62
C ASP A 22 -5.77 -11.92 10.54
N GLU A 23 -7.07 -11.94 10.30
CA GLU A 23 -7.70 -11.21 9.19
C GLU A 23 -7.71 -9.69 9.33
N ASN A 24 -7.23 -9.16 10.46
CA ASN A 24 -7.12 -7.73 10.71
C ASN A 24 -5.70 -7.20 10.54
N LYS A 25 -4.73 -8.05 10.19
CA LYS A 25 -3.36 -7.66 9.84
C LYS A 25 -2.92 -8.29 8.52
N ILE A 26 -1.99 -7.62 7.86
CA ILE A 26 -1.21 -8.11 6.73
C ILE A 26 0.14 -8.48 7.33
N GLY A 27 0.52 -9.73 7.22
CA GLY A 27 1.85 -10.21 7.62
C GLY A 27 2.91 -9.99 6.54
N ILE A 28 4.07 -10.61 6.73
CA ILE A 28 5.23 -10.49 5.82
C ILE A 28 4.89 -10.98 4.40
N ASP A 29 4.17 -12.10 4.28
CA ASP A 29 3.73 -12.63 3.00
C ASP A 29 2.87 -11.65 2.21
N GLY A 30 1.91 -11.00 2.89
CA GLY A 30 1.04 -10.01 2.27
C GLY A 30 1.79 -8.74 1.88
N ILE A 31 2.74 -8.28 2.70
CA ILE A 31 3.60 -7.14 2.36
C ILE A 31 4.49 -7.46 1.16
N GLN A 32 5.08 -8.65 1.09
CA GLN A 32 5.87 -9.07 -0.07
C GLN A 32 5.02 -9.07 -1.34
N GLN A 33 3.81 -9.64 -1.28
CA GLN A 33 2.91 -9.67 -2.43
C GLN A 33 2.45 -8.27 -2.85
N PHE A 34 2.21 -7.38 -1.89
CA PHE A 34 1.93 -5.97 -2.14
C PHE A 34 3.11 -5.27 -2.83
N CYS A 35 4.35 -5.51 -2.39
CA CYS A 35 5.54 -4.96 -3.04
C CYS A 35 5.68 -5.49 -4.48
N ASP A 36 5.43 -6.78 -4.70
CA ASP A 36 5.48 -7.42 -6.02
C ASP A 36 4.41 -6.86 -6.98
N ASP A 37 3.18 -6.63 -6.50
CA ASP A 37 2.09 -6.02 -7.28
C ASP A 37 2.40 -4.57 -7.68
N LEU A 38 3.13 -3.84 -6.81
CA LEU A 38 3.67 -2.52 -7.11
C LEU A 38 4.97 -2.56 -7.91
N ASN A 39 5.52 -3.75 -8.16
CA ASN A 39 6.80 -3.98 -8.81
C ASN A 39 7.95 -3.24 -8.10
N LEU A 40 7.86 -3.17 -6.77
CA LEU A 40 8.83 -2.59 -5.84
C LEU A 40 9.58 -3.69 -5.10
N ASP A 41 10.84 -3.42 -4.79
CA ASP A 41 11.62 -4.34 -3.96
C ASP A 41 11.33 -4.07 -2.46
N PRO A 42 11.03 -5.10 -1.64
CA PRO A 42 10.68 -4.94 -0.22
C PRO A 42 11.81 -4.35 0.63
N ALA A 43 13.06 -4.37 0.17
CA ALA A 43 14.20 -3.72 0.81
C ALA A 43 14.50 -2.32 0.24
N SER A 44 13.72 -1.84 -0.73
CA SER A 44 13.89 -0.49 -1.29
C SER A 44 13.37 0.59 -0.36
N VAL A 45 14.01 1.76 -0.46
CA VAL A 45 13.60 2.97 0.28
C VAL A 45 12.15 3.34 -0.02
N SER A 46 11.65 3.08 -1.23
CA SER A 46 10.25 3.31 -1.59
C SER A 46 9.26 2.58 -0.69
N VAL A 47 9.55 1.33 -0.32
CA VAL A 47 8.69 0.53 0.58
C VAL A 47 8.74 1.07 2.02
N LEU A 48 9.91 1.51 2.46
CA LEU A 48 10.06 2.21 3.75
C LEU A 48 9.25 3.51 3.80
N VAL A 49 9.28 4.32 2.73
CA VAL A 49 8.49 5.55 2.63
C VAL A 49 7.00 5.22 2.62
N ILE A 50 6.56 4.17 1.92
CA ILE A 50 5.15 3.73 1.93
C ILE A 50 4.74 3.30 3.35
N ALA A 51 5.54 2.47 4.03
CA ALA A 51 5.28 2.06 5.40
C ALA A 51 5.18 3.27 6.35
N TRP A 52 6.03 4.27 6.14
CA TRP A 52 6.01 5.52 6.89
C TRP A 52 4.74 6.35 6.62
N LYS A 53 4.32 6.47 5.36
CA LYS A 53 3.05 7.13 4.97
C LYS A 53 1.84 6.39 5.54
N PHE A 54 1.91 5.06 5.61
CA PHE A 54 0.85 4.21 6.20
C PHE A 54 0.82 4.34 7.73
N ARG A 55 1.78 5.06 8.32
CA ARG A 55 2.00 5.21 9.76
C ARG A 55 2.05 3.85 10.46
N ALA A 56 2.63 2.87 9.78
CA ALA A 56 2.75 1.53 10.30
C ALA A 56 3.47 1.55 11.64
N ALA A 57 2.78 1.09 12.70
CA ALA A 57 3.35 1.04 14.03
C ALA A 57 4.53 0.05 14.14
N THR A 58 4.51 -0.99 13.31
CA THR A 58 5.45 -2.10 13.34
C THR A 58 5.96 -2.39 11.93
N GLN A 59 7.26 -2.65 11.80
CA GLN A 59 7.83 -3.13 10.54
C GLN A 59 7.27 -4.53 10.22
N CYS A 60 7.08 -4.84 8.94
CA CYS A 60 6.70 -6.18 8.48
C CYS A 60 5.28 -6.64 8.88
N GLU A 61 4.44 -5.75 9.41
CA GLU A 61 3.00 -5.97 9.57
C GLU A 61 2.22 -4.67 9.30
N PHE A 62 1.04 -4.77 8.69
CA PHE A 62 0.11 -3.65 8.57
C PHE A 62 -1.29 -4.02 9.02
N SER A 63 -1.90 -3.20 9.85
CA SER A 63 -3.31 -3.35 10.23
C SER A 63 -4.21 -2.99 9.06
N LYS A 64 -5.44 -3.56 9.01
CA LYS A 64 -6.46 -3.17 8.02
C LYS A 64 -6.66 -1.66 7.93
N LYS A 65 -6.65 -1.00 9.09
CA LYS A 65 -6.79 0.45 9.19
C LYS A 65 -5.62 1.17 8.52
N GLU A 66 -4.38 0.81 8.86
CA GLU A 66 -3.16 1.43 8.30
C GLU A 66 -3.10 1.25 6.78
N PHE A 67 -3.42 0.05 6.29
CA PHE A 67 -3.45 -0.24 4.86
C PHE A 67 -4.51 0.60 4.12
N VAL A 68 -5.75 0.62 4.60
CA VAL A 68 -6.84 1.34 3.92
C VAL A 68 -6.64 2.85 4.01
N ASP A 69 -6.21 3.37 5.16
CA ASP A 69 -5.96 4.79 5.37
C ASP A 69 -4.77 5.25 4.53
N GLY A 70 -3.66 4.49 4.55
CA GLY A 70 -2.47 4.74 3.76
C GLY A 70 -2.69 4.67 2.25
N MET A 71 -3.42 3.66 1.75
CA MET A 71 -3.81 3.58 0.34
C MET A 71 -4.73 4.72 -0.08
N THR A 72 -5.60 5.18 0.83
CA THR A 72 -6.47 6.34 0.60
C THR A 72 -5.65 7.64 0.55
N GLU A 73 -4.66 7.79 1.43
CA GLU A 73 -3.77 8.96 1.48
C GLU A 73 -2.83 9.01 0.26
N LEU A 74 -2.27 7.87 -0.16
CA LEU A 74 -1.50 7.75 -1.40
C LEU A 74 -2.36 7.93 -2.67
N GLY A 75 -3.68 7.97 -2.55
CA GLY A 75 -4.59 8.07 -3.70
C GLY A 75 -4.54 6.83 -4.61
N PHE A 76 -4.10 5.67 -4.08
CA PHE A 76 -3.93 4.46 -4.87
C PHE A 76 -5.31 3.88 -5.22
N THR A 77 -5.68 3.95 -6.50
CA THR A 77 -6.87 3.29 -7.02
C THR A 77 -6.41 2.13 -7.91
N PRO A 78 -6.76 0.86 -7.64
CA PRO A 78 -6.40 -0.27 -8.51
C PRO A 78 -7.24 -0.29 -9.81
N ILE A 79 -7.53 0.87 -10.41
CA ILE A 79 -8.38 0.98 -11.59
C ILE A 79 -7.51 1.23 -12.83
N SER A 80 -7.49 0.20 -13.69
CA SER A 80 -6.98 0.17 -15.06
C SER A 80 -5.48 0.41 -15.28
N ARG A 81 -4.85 -0.67 -15.76
CA ARG A 81 -3.54 -0.80 -16.42
C ARG A 81 -3.19 0.34 -17.40
N GLY A 82 -2.92 1.55 -16.92
CA GLY A 82 -2.55 2.67 -17.79
C GLY A 82 -2.56 4.06 -17.16
N GLY A 83 -3.05 4.23 -15.93
CA GLY A 83 -2.83 5.46 -15.17
C GLY A 83 -1.46 5.41 -14.52
N THR A 84 -0.48 6.15 -15.02
CA THR A 84 0.80 6.38 -14.37
C THR A 84 0.56 6.68 -12.88
N CYS A 85 1.00 5.79 -12.01
CA CYS A 85 0.90 5.98 -10.57
C CYS A 85 1.66 7.26 -10.22
N HIS A 86 0.96 8.24 -9.66
CA HIS A 86 1.55 9.50 -9.21
C HIS A 86 2.51 9.31 -8.02
N LEU A 87 2.70 8.06 -7.56
CA LEU A 87 3.61 7.68 -6.49
C LEU A 87 5.05 8.13 -6.76
N GLU A 88 5.56 7.97 -7.98
CA GLU A 88 6.92 8.39 -8.36
C GLU A 88 7.16 9.88 -8.10
N ALA A 89 6.15 10.72 -8.35
CA ALA A 89 6.27 12.17 -8.18
C ALA A 89 6.29 12.60 -6.71
N GLU A 90 5.56 11.93 -5.82
CA GLU A 90 5.61 12.23 -4.37
C GLU A 90 6.84 11.60 -3.68
N LEU A 91 7.23 10.38 -4.06
CA LEU A 91 8.43 9.73 -3.55
C LEU A 91 9.70 10.54 -3.89
N SER A 92 9.77 11.14 -5.08
CA SER A 92 10.91 11.99 -5.47
C SER A 92 11.01 13.31 -4.69
N VAL A 93 9.92 13.80 -4.09
CA VAL A 93 9.92 15.07 -3.33
C VAL A 93 10.31 14.84 -1.87
N ASP A 94 9.97 13.68 -1.30
CA ASP A 94 10.31 13.31 0.09
C ASP A 94 11.80 12.88 0.22
N LEU A 95 12.41 12.44 -0.88
CA LEU A 95 13.82 11.98 -0.96
C LEU A 95 14.85 13.05 -1.35
N SER A 96 14.42 14.30 -1.65
CA SER A 96 15.28 15.36 -2.20
C SER A 96 15.54 16.53 -1.28
#